data_AF-A0A520B1S6-F1
#
_entry.id   AF-A0A520B1S6-F1
#
_cell.length_a   1.000
_cell.length_b   1.000
_cell.length_c   1.000
_cell.angle_alpha   90.00
_cell.angle_beta   90.00
_cell.angle_gamma   90.00
#
_symmetry.space_group_name_H-M   'P 1'
#
loop_
_entity.id
_entity.type
_entity.pdbx_description
1 polymer ?
#
loop_
_entity_poly.entity_id
_entity_poly.type
_entity_poly.pdbx_seq_one_letter_code
_entity_poly.pdbx_strand_id
1 'polypeptide(L)'
;MIPAKKELKYRGKKVNGEYQLDFKFLDSTKDVAYLKINSFSIPTANFPQFYKQCFDSIHLANAKNLVIDIRNNPGGTLNASLALFSYLTDKEFVYLAKPVNNGGFNAAKYSTGVKKAIYYLTAFNDNSRIYEDEEGNSFSFMKGYTPQKPHKNNFKGKVYVLINEFSFSASSLLSANLKGINRATFVGTETGGGANQCTAGGIPVVQLKNTKISLRFGLNRMAPIYQQDVYGRGVFPDVEIASTLEDRIKNYDRELQWVVADIKTKDNKLILKNFEAAVLDLSTISTAYETLNLPPVIGVLGGDILYGHKAVISYEKLQLKLLPITL
;
A
#
# COMPACT_ATOMS: atom_id res chain seq x y z
N MET A 1 -30.26 -22.14 3.83
CA MET A 1 -30.28 -21.46 2.51
C MET A 1 -29.11 -20.51 2.43
N ILE A 2 -28.10 -20.82 1.62
CA ILE A 2 -26.93 -19.95 1.38
C ILE A 2 -27.38 -18.86 0.41
N PRO A 3 -27.39 -17.57 0.76
CA PRO A 3 -27.80 -16.54 -0.18
C PRO A 3 -26.78 -16.48 -1.32
N ALA A 4 -27.30 -16.32 -2.55
CA ALA A 4 -26.51 -16.06 -3.75
C ALA A 4 -25.40 -15.02 -3.46
N LYS A 5 -24.19 -15.29 -3.97
CA LYS A 5 -23.02 -14.38 -3.90
C LYS A 5 -23.46 -12.95 -4.17
N LYS A 6 -23.65 -12.15 -3.10
CA LYS A 6 -23.96 -10.72 -3.26
C LYS A 6 -22.76 -10.09 -3.97
N GLU A 7 -23.01 -9.53 -5.14
CA GLU A 7 -22.00 -8.78 -5.87
C GLU A 7 -21.46 -7.64 -4.98
N LEU A 8 -20.14 -7.43 -5.00
CA LEU A 8 -19.51 -6.31 -4.32
C LEU A 8 -20.03 -5.00 -4.91
N LYS A 9 -20.45 -4.08 -4.03
CA LYS A 9 -21.06 -2.80 -4.41
C LYS A 9 -20.07 -1.66 -4.25
N TYR A 10 -20.43 -0.47 -4.73
CA TYR A 10 -19.69 0.78 -4.46
C TYR A 10 -18.28 0.88 -5.06
N ARG A 11 -17.93 -0.02 -5.97
CA ARG A 11 -16.61 -0.16 -6.60
C ARG A 11 -16.32 0.89 -7.68
N GLY A 12 -17.37 1.60 -8.13
CA GLY A 12 -17.34 2.46 -9.31
C GLY A 12 -17.54 1.71 -10.62
N LYS A 13 -17.56 2.47 -11.71
CA LYS A 13 -17.64 1.92 -13.07
C LYS A 13 -16.33 1.23 -13.47
N LYS A 14 -16.44 0.23 -14.33
CA LYS A 14 -15.30 -0.47 -14.90
C LYS A 14 -14.51 0.45 -15.84
N VAL A 15 -13.20 0.27 -15.87
CA VAL A 15 -12.29 0.85 -16.86
C VAL A 15 -11.61 -0.32 -17.57
N ASN A 16 -11.71 -0.38 -18.91
CA ASN A 16 -11.21 -1.51 -19.70
C ASN A 16 -11.71 -2.87 -19.21
N GLY A 17 -12.99 -2.96 -18.83
CA GLY A 17 -13.62 -4.21 -18.37
C GLY A 17 -13.39 -4.57 -16.90
N GLU A 18 -12.48 -3.87 -16.21
CA GLU A 18 -12.06 -4.17 -14.84
C GLU A 18 -12.52 -3.12 -13.84
N TYR A 19 -12.84 -3.56 -12.62
CA TYR A 19 -13.12 -2.64 -11.51
C TYR A 19 -11.82 -2.10 -10.92
N GLN A 20 -11.82 -0.81 -10.58
CA GLN A 20 -10.65 -0.16 -9.98
C GLN A 20 -10.53 -0.37 -8.46
N LEU A 21 -11.64 -0.71 -7.80
CA LEU A 21 -11.67 -1.21 -6.43
C LEU A 21 -12.05 -2.67 -6.47
N ASP A 22 -11.29 -3.55 -5.81
CA ASP A 22 -11.60 -4.98 -5.73
C ASP A 22 -11.35 -5.55 -4.34
N PHE A 23 -12.12 -6.58 -4.00
CA PHE A 23 -12.02 -7.27 -2.74
C PHE A 23 -12.31 -8.76 -2.94
N LYS A 24 -11.50 -9.63 -2.35
CA LYS A 24 -11.73 -11.08 -2.33
C LYS A 24 -10.99 -11.74 -1.18
N PHE A 25 -11.34 -12.98 -0.88
CA PHE A 25 -10.47 -13.86 -0.09
C PHE A 25 -9.60 -14.69 -1.04
N LEU A 26 -8.32 -14.88 -0.70
CA LEU A 26 -7.36 -15.62 -1.53
C LEU A 26 -7.38 -17.12 -1.29
N ASP A 27 -7.99 -17.54 -0.18
CA ASP A 27 -8.05 -18.91 0.29
C ASP A 27 -9.49 -19.35 0.59
N SER A 28 -9.73 -20.66 0.58
CA SER A 28 -11.05 -21.23 0.85
C SER A 28 -11.47 -21.07 2.32
N THR A 29 -10.51 -20.95 3.25
CA THR A 29 -10.78 -20.70 4.67
C THR A 29 -11.11 -19.25 4.98
N LYS A 30 -10.98 -18.35 3.99
CA LYS A 30 -11.21 -16.89 4.10
C LYS A 30 -10.33 -16.22 5.16
N ASP A 31 -9.15 -16.78 5.42
CA ASP A 31 -8.21 -16.23 6.38
C ASP A 31 -7.39 -15.07 5.80
N VAL A 32 -7.22 -15.05 4.48
CA VAL A 32 -6.44 -14.06 3.75
C VAL A 32 -7.34 -13.20 2.88
N ALA A 33 -7.69 -12.02 3.40
CA ALA A 33 -8.39 -10.99 2.65
C ALA A 33 -7.43 -10.24 1.72
N TYR A 34 -7.90 -9.89 0.53
CA TYR A 34 -7.18 -9.13 -0.47
C TYR A 34 -8.02 -7.95 -0.94
N LEU A 35 -7.49 -6.75 -0.77
CA LEU A 35 -8.11 -5.47 -1.12
C LEU A 35 -7.22 -4.76 -2.14
N LYS A 36 -7.70 -4.59 -3.38
CA LYS A 36 -6.99 -3.85 -4.42
C LYS A 36 -7.62 -2.49 -4.65
N ILE A 37 -6.78 -1.46 -4.68
CA ILE A 37 -7.19 -0.07 -4.89
C ILE A 37 -6.29 0.51 -5.97
N ASN A 38 -6.79 0.57 -7.21
CA ASN A 38 -6.04 1.12 -8.35
C ASN A 38 -5.95 2.65 -8.32
N SER A 39 -6.84 3.33 -7.59
CA SER A 39 -6.84 4.79 -7.47
C SER A 39 -7.64 5.21 -6.25
N PHE A 40 -7.21 6.26 -5.55
CA PHE A 40 -7.99 6.94 -4.50
C PHE A 40 -8.88 8.06 -5.06
N SER A 41 -9.03 8.13 -6.38
CA SER A 41 -9.86 9.10 -7.09
C SER A 41 -10.66 8.40 -8.19
N ILE A 42 -11.76 7.76 -7.79
CA ILE A 42 -12.70 7.07 -8.69
C ILE A 42 -14.06 7.76 -8.55
N PRO A 43 -14.45 8.65 -9.48
CA PRO A 43 -15.64 9.50 -9.33
C PRO A 43 -16.96 8.75 -9.14
N THR A 44 -17.03 7.51 -9.60
CA THR A 44 -18.24 6.68 -9.55
C THR A 44 -18.25 5.71 -8.36
N ALA A 45 -17.16 5.64 -7.59
CA ALA A 45 -17.05 4.79 -6.42
C ALA A 45 -17.54 5.51 -5.16
N ASN A 46 -17.99 4.75 -4.17
CA ASN A 46 -18.27 5.25 -2.83
C ASN A 46 -17.32 4.57 -1.85
N PHE A 47 -16.16 5.18 -1.62
CA PHE A 47 -15.09 4.64 -0.76
C PHE A 47 -15.56 4.29 0.65
N PRO A 48 -16.27 5.17 1.40
CA PRO A 48 -16.75 4.82 2.73
C PRO A 48 -17.60 3.54 2.77
N GLN A 49 -18.55 3.40 1.83
CA GLN A 49 -19.41 2.21 1.77
C GLN A 49 -18.66 0.98 1.29
N PHE A 50 -17.73 1.13 0.34
CA PHE A 50 -16.89 0.04 -0.12
C PHE A 50 -15.99 -0.50 1.01
N TYR A 51 -15.29 0.38 1.74
CA TYR A 51 -14.46 -0.03 2.88
C TYR A 51 -15.30 -0.67 3.96
N LYS A 52 -16.45 -0.08 4.32
CA LYS A 52 -17.36 -0.70 5.28
C LYS A 52 -17.72 -2.14 4.87
N GLN A 53 -18.10 -2.35 3.61
CA GLN A 53 -18.41 -3.68 3.08
C GLN A 53 -17.21 -4.65 3.18
N CYS A 54 -16.00 -4.20 2.86
CA CYS A 54 -14.78 -5.01 2.94
C CYS A 54 -14.48 -5.41 4.40
N PHE A 55 -14.42 -4.44 5.31
CA PHE A 55 -14.06 -4.70 6.70
C PHE A 55 -15.15 -5.44 7.48
N ASP A 56 -16.43 -5.26 7.14
CA ASP A 56 -17.52 -6.11 7.66
C ASP A 56 -17.34 -7.57 7.19
N SER A 57 -16.97 -7.78 5.93
CA SER A 57 -16.71 -9.12 5.39
C SER A 57 -15.50 -9.79 6.06
N ILE A 58 -14.43 -9.02 6.27
CA ILE A 58 -13.22 -9.46 6.98
C ILE A 58 -13.57 -9.87 8.41
N HIS A 59 -14.33 -9.04 9.13
CA HIS A 59 -14.75 -9.30 10.49
C HIS A 59 -15.62 -10.56 10.59
N LEU A 60 -16.63 -10.71 9.72
CA LEU A 60 -17.50 -11.88 9.68
C LEU A 60 -16.76 -13.18 9.35
N ALA A 61 -15.71 -13.11 8.54
CA ALA A 61 -14.87 -14.26 8.21
C ALA A 61 -13.83 -14.57 9.30
N ASN A 62 -13.66 -13.69 10.29
CA ASN A 62 -12.58 -13.74 11.28
C ASN A 62 -11.19 -13.89 10.62
N ALA A 63 -10.98 -13.22 9.49
CA ALA A 63 -9.74 -13.30 8.73
C ALA A 63 -8.57 -12.74 9.55
N LYS A 64 -7.41 -13.40 9.52
CA LYS A 64 -6.23 -12.97 10.27
C LYS A 64 -5.23 -12.18 9.45
N ASN A 65 -5.35 -12.24 8.13
CA ASN A 65 -4.41 -11.64 7.20
C ASN A 65 -5.13 -10.73 6.20
N LEU A 66 -4.60 -9.52 5.98
CA LEU A 66 -5.08 -8.56 5.00
C LEU A 66 -3.93 -8.13 4.09
N VAL A 67 -4.10 -8.35 2.79
CA VAL A 67 -3.23 -7.84 1.74
C VAL A 67 -3.90 -6.64 1.08
N ILE A 68 -3.20 -5.51 1.05
CA ILE A 68 -3.65 -4.28 0.41
C ILE A 68 -2.76 -4.03 -0.81
N ASP A 69 -3.33 -4.15 -2.01
CA ASP A 69 -2.62 -3.88 -3.25
C ASP A 69 -2.87 -2.45 -3.73
N ILE A 70 -1.83 -1.62 -3.62
CA ILE A 70 -1.78 -0.24 -4.12
C ILE A 70 -0.68 -0.05 -5.17
N ARG A 71 -0.20 -1.15 -5.77
CA ARG A 71 0.68 -1.07 -6.94
C ARG A 71 -0.06 -0.36 -8.06
N ASN A 72 0.63 0.53 -8.76
CA ASN A 72 0.09 1.36 -9.83
C ASN A 72 -1.02 2.33 -9.41
N ASN A 73 -1.12 2.65 -8.11
CA ASN A 73 -2.08 3.62 -7.61
C ASN A 73 -1.48 5.03 -7.58
N PRO A 74 -1.87 5.94 -8.51
CA PRO A 74 -1.29 7.28 -8.63
C PRO A 74 -1.71 8.23 -7.48
N GLY A 75 -2.48 7.73 -6.52
CA GLY A 75 -3.04 8.49 -5.42
C GLY A 75 -4.47 8.92 -5.71
N GLY A 76 -4.83 10.11 -5.23
CA GLY A 76 -6.18 10.63 -5.33
C GLY A 76 -6.53 11.44 -4.09
N THR A 77 -7.74 11.23 -3.56
CA THR A 77 -8.24 12.06 -2.47
C THR A 77 -7.65 11.64 -1.13
N LEU A 78 -7.24 12.64 -0.34
CA LEU A 78 -6.83 12.46 1.05
C LEU A 78 -7.91 11.75 1.89
N ASN A 79 -9.18 12.07 1.65
CA ASN A 79 -10.31 11.46 2.34
C ASN A 79 -10.37 9.94 2.14
N ALA A 80 -10.08 9.43 0.94
CA ALA A 80 -10.14 8.00 0.65
C ALA A 80 -8.96 7.24 1.27
N SER A 81 -7.74 7.81 1.30
CA SER A 81 -6.59 7.16 1.95
C SER A 81 -6.68 7.24 3.48
N LEU A 82 -7.09 8.39 4.03
CA LEU A 82 -7.35 8.58 5.46
C LEU A 82 -8.46 7.64 5.98
N ALA A 83 -9.55 7.50 5.22
CA ALA A 83 -10.64 6.61 5.60
C ALA A 83 -10.14 5.16 5.71
N LEU A 84 -9.33 4.69 4.75
CA LEU A 84 -8.72 3.36 4.82
C LEU A 84 -7.81 3.22 6.04
N PHE A 85 -6.94 4.21 6.29
CA PHE A 85 -6.03 4.19 7.44
C PHE A 85 -6.78 4.03 8.77
N SER A 86 -7.96 4.65 8.92
CA SER A 86 -8.75 4.51 10.15
C SER A 86 -9.21 3.07 10.44
N TYR A 87 -9.35 2.21 9.42
CA TYR A 87 -9.60 0.77 9.61
C TYR A 87 -8.34 -0.03 9.91
N LEU A 88 -7.14 0.55 9.78
CA LEU A 88 -5.87 -0.16 9.93
C LEU A 88 -5.15 0.15 11.23
N THR A 89 -5.65 1.08 12.04
CA THR A 89 -5.08 1.39 13.35
C THR A 89 -6.12 1.19 14.46
N ASP A 90 -5.64 0.95 15.67
CA ASP A 90 -6.46 0.86 16.88
C ASP A 90 -6.19 1.95 17.90
N LYS A 91 -5.28 2.87 17.59
CA LYS A 91 -4.95 4.04 18.39
C LYS A 91 -5.49 5.29 17.72
N GLU A 92 -5.75 6.32 18.53
CA GLU A 92 -5.93 7.67 17.99
C GLU A 92 -4.68 8.09 17.22
N PHE A 93 -4.89 8.85 16.15
CA PHE A 93 -3.82 9.18 15.22
C PHE A 93 -4.01 10.56 14.60
N VAL A 94 -2.90 11.16 14.20
CA VAL A 94 -2.87 12.33 13.31
C VAL A 94 -2.26 11.85 12.00
N TYR A 95 -2.95 12.06 10.89
CA TYR A 95 -2.57 11.51 9.59
C TYR A 95 -1.68 12.46 8.78
N LEU A 96 -1.80 13.76 9.02
CA LEU A 96 -0.99 14.80 8.40
C LEU A 96 -0.36 15.69 9.48
N ALA A 97 0.92 16.00 9.31
CA ALA A 97 1.53 17.14 9.97
C ALA A 97 0.87 18.45 9.49
N LYS A 98 1.15 19.56 10.18
CA LYS A 98 0.63 20.89 9.84
C LYS A 98 0.87 21.20 8.35
N PRO A 99 -0.19 21.38 7.55
CA PRO A 99 0.01 21.57 6.12
C PRO A 99 0.35 23.00 5.78
N VAL A 100 1.61 23.23 5.43
CA VAL A 100 2.11 24.55 5.03
C VAL A 100 1.69 24.84 3.58
N ASN A 101 1.27 26.07 3.33
CA ASN A 101 0.80 26.57 2.06
C ASN A 101 1.69 27.72 1.56
N ASN A 102 1.80 27.88 0.25
CA ASN A 102 2.56 28.97 -0.39
C ASN A 102 1.74 30.28 -0.55
N GLY A 103 0.89 30.64 0.41
CA GLY A 103 0.15 31.92 0.40
C GLY A 103 -1.03 32.00 -0.59
N GLY A 104 -1.51 30.86 -1.11
CA GLY A 104 -2.72 30.77 -1.93
C GLY A 104 -2.56 31.07 -3.41
N PHE A 105 -3.59 30.72 -4.19
CA PHE A 105 -3.58 30.89 -5.65
C PHE A 105 -4.66 31.89 -6.11
N ASN A 106 -4.21 32.97 -6.75
CA ASN A 106 -5.11 33.97 -7.33
C ASN A 106 -5.64 33.49 -8.69
N ALA A 107 -6.70 32.69 -8.66
CA ALA A 107 -7.35 32.18 -9.87
C ALA A 107 -7.92 33.29 -10.77
N ALA A 108 -8.28 34.45 -10.23
CA ALA A 108 -8.77 35.58 -11.03
C ALA A 108 -7.66 36.19 -11.91
N LYS A 109 -6.41 36.20 -11.43
CA LYS A 109 -5.24 36.71 -12.17
C LYS A 109 -4.69 35.70 -13.18
N TYR A 110 -4.72 34.42 -12.84
CA TYR A 110 -3.96 33.39 -13.57
C TYR A 110 -4.82 32.31 -14.26
N SER A 111 -6.16 32.40 -14.18
CA SER A 111 -7.08 31.45 -14.83
C SER A 111 -8.25 32.17 -15.49
N THR A 112 -8.79 31.61 -16.56
CA THR A 112 -9.90 32.18 -17.34
C THR A 112 -10.92 31.12 -17.74
N GLY A 113 -12.15 31.56 -18.02
CA GLY A 113 -13.23 30.73 -18.56
C GLY A 113 -13.50 29.46 -17.76
N VAL A 114 -13.64 28.33 -18.45
CA VAL A 114 -13.97 27.02 -17.87
C VAL A 114 -12.92 26.55 -16.87
N LYS A 115 -11.64 26.90 -17.04
CA LYS A 115 -10.57 26.53 -16.07
C LYS A 115 -10.75 27.24 -14.73
N LYS A 116 -11.18 28.50 -14.74
CA LYS A 116 -11.52 29.25 -13.53
C LYS A 116 -12.74 28.65 -12.84
N ALA A 117 -13.79 28.33 -13.60
CA ALA A 117 -14.98 27.66 -13.08
C ALA A 117 -14.67 26.29 -12.47
N ILE A 118 -13.91 25.44 -13.17
CA ILE A 118 -13.46 24.13 -12.66
C ILE A 118 -12.60 24.30 -11.42
N TYR A 119 -11.67 25.26 -11.39
CA TYR A 119 -10.86 25.51 -10.19
C TYR A 119 -11.75 25.81 -8.98
N TYR A 120 -12.71 26.75 -9.08
CA TYR A 120 -13.60 27.02 -7.97
C TYR A 120 -14.49 25.81 -7.63
N LEU A 121 -15.04 25.10 -8.62
CA LEU A 121 -15.88 23.91 -8.42
C LEU A 121 -15.13 22.73 -7.77
N THR A 122 -13.84 22.58 -8.04
CA THR A 122 -13.01 21.48 -7.52
C THR A 122 -12.19 21.86 -6.28
N ALA A 123 -11.98 23.17 -6.05
CA ALA A 123 -11.42 23.71 -4.81
C ALA A 123 -12.37 23.53 -3.62
N PHE A 124 -13.65 23.23 -3.83
CA PHE A 124 -14.66 23.03 -2.77
C PHE A 124 -14.41 21.86 -1.81
N ASN A 125 -13.37 21.04 -2.00
CA ASN A 125 -13.04 19.97 -1.04
C ASN A 125 -11.85 20.27 -0.12
N ASP A 126 -11.15 21.38 -0.34
CA ASP A 126 -10.22 21.97 0.63
C ASP A 126 -10.82 23.33 1.01
N ASN A 127 -11.40 23.45 2.21
CA ASN A 127 -11.87 24.71 2.77
C ASN A 127 -10.68 25.69 2.87
N SER A 128 -10.36 26.36 1.77
CA SER A 128 -9.15 27.15 1.55
C SER A 128 -9.21 28.51 2.24
N ARG A 129 -9.64 28.52 3.51
CA ARG A 129 -9.22 29.55 4.43
C ARG A 129 -7.75 29.28 4.70
N ILE A 130 -6.91 30.17 4.19
CA ILE A 130 -5.50 30.21 4.53
C ILE A 130 -5.43 30.95 5.86
N TYR A 131 -4.73 30.34 6.80
CA TYR A 131 -4.47 30.90 8.11
C TYR A 131 -2.99 31.22 8.19
N GLU A 132 -2.64 32.21 8.99
CA GLU A 132 -1.27 32.53 9.34
C GLU A 132 -1.03 32.04 10.77
N ASP A 133 0.13 31.44 11.02
CA ASP A 133 0.56 31.11 12.37
C ASP A 133 1.43 32.21 12.99
N GLU A 134 1.82 32.02 14.24
CA GLU A 134 2.62 33.00 14.99
C GLU A 134 4.00 33.27 14.37
N GLU A 135 4.47 32.38 13.49
CA GLU A 135 5.75 32.49 12.76
C GLU A 135 5.57 33.15 11.38
N GLY A 136 4.35 33.56 11.01
CA GLY A 136 4.04 34.15 9.72
C GLY A 136 3.85 33.13 8.58
N ASN A 137 3.80 31.82 8.89
CA ASN A 137 3.62 30.79 7.88
C ASN A 137 2.14 30.62 7.52
N SER A 138 1.86 30.62 6.22
CA SER A 138 0.54 30.28 5.70
C SER A 138 0.27 28.77 5.81
N PHE A 139 -0.91 28.39 6.29
CA PHE A 139 -1.34 26.98 6.37
C PHE A 139 -2.83 26.82 6.07
N SER A 140 -3.26 25.59 5.79
CA SER A 140 -4.66 25.24 5.53
C SER A 140 -5.10 24.07 6.40
N PHE A 141 -6.30 24.15 6.98
CA PHE A 141 -6.87 23.01 7.70
C PHE A 141 -7.35 21.95 6.70
N MET A 142 -6.63 20.84 6.65
CA MET A 142 -7.03 19.65 5.90
C MET A 142 -7.46 18.53 6.84
N LYS A 143 -8.40 17.70 6.37
CA LYS A 143 -8.86 16.54 7.13
C LYS A 143 -7.69 15.59 7.37
N GLY A 144 -7.40 15.28 8.64
CA GLY A 144 -6.25 14.45 9.03
C GLY A 144 -5.12 15.22 9.74
N TYR A 145 -5.15 16.56 9.73
CA TYR A 145 -4.25 17.38 10.57
C TYR A 145 -4.64 17.35 12.06
N THR A 146 -5.93 17.15 12.36
CA THR A 146 -6.41 17.03 13.74
C THR A 146 -6.46 15.57 14.18
N PRO A 147 -6.41 15.28 15.50
CA PRO A 147 -6.58 13.92 16.02
C PRO A 147 -7.84 13.23 15.47
N GLN A 148 -7.66 12.01 15.01
CA GLN A 148 -8.70 11.14 14.47
C GLN A 148 -8.80 9.88 15.31
N LYS A 149 -10.02 9.33 15.39
CA LYS A 149 -10.26 8.05 16.06
C LYS A 149 -10.16 6.90 15.06
N PRO A 150 -9.66 5.73 15.49
CA PRO A 150 -9.73 4.53 14.69
C PRO A 150 -11.20 4.17 14.41
N HIS A 151 -11.45 3.51 13.28
CA HIS A 151 -12.78 2.99 12.98
C HIS A 151 -13.15 1.90 13.99
N LYS A 152 -14.43 1.81 14.37
CA LYS A 152 -14.90 0.81 15.36
C LYS A 152 -14.62 -0.63 14.92
N ASN A 153 -14.73 -0.89 13.63
CA ASN A 153 -14.43 -2.18 13.01
C ASN A 153 -13.00 -2.21 12.41
N ASN A 154 -12.01 -1.67 13.14
CA ASN A 154 -10.62 -1.71 12.67
C ASN A 154 -10.06 -3.14 12.69
N PHE A 155 -9.19 -3.42 11.73
CA PHE A 155 -8.59 -4.72 11.53
C PHE A 155 -7.38 -4.93 12.44
N LYS A 156 -7.41 -6.02 13.21
CA LYS A 156 -6.38 -6.37 14.20
C LYS A 156 -5.31 -7.33 13.68
N GLY A 157 -5.58 -8.00 12.56
CA GLY A 157 -4.68 -9.02 12.00
C GLY A 157 -3.43 -8.46 11.33
N LYS A 158 -2.66 -9.33 10.71
CA LYS A 158 -1.43 -8.98 9.98
C LYS A 158 -1.79 -8.25 8.67
N VAL A 159 -1.11 -7.13 8.40
CA VAL A 159 -1.33 -6.34 7.19
C VAL A 159 -0.08 -6.40 6.33
N TYR A 160 -0.28 -6.68 5.05
CA TYR A 160 0.73 -6.58 4.00
C TYR A 160 0.29 -5.51 3.01
N VAL A 161 1.20 -4.68 2.54
CA VAL A 161 0.91 -3.67 1.52
C VAL A 161 1.82 -3.92 0.32
N LEU A 162 1.22 -4.17 -0.84
CA LEU A 162 1.95 -4.28 -2.10
C LEU A 162 2.13 -2.88 -2.69
N ILE A 163 3.39 -2.49 -2.92
CA ILE A 163 3.78 -1.16 -3.42
C ILE A 163 4.67 -1.27 -4.64
N ASN A 164 4.71 -0.22 -5.46
CA ASN A 164 5.69 -0.08 -6.52
C ASN A 164 5.98 1.39 -6.86
N GLU A 165 6.82 1.62 -7.87
CA GLU A 165 7.22 2.94 -8.37
C GLU A 165 6.04 3.83 -8.81
N PHE A 166 4.86 3.24 -9.10
CA PHE A 166 3.65 3.99 -9.43
C PHE A 166 2.67 4.17 -8.27
N SER A 167 2.99 3.64 -7.08
CA SER A 167 2.31 4.01 -5.83
C SER A 167 2.70 5.45 -5.49
N PHE A 168 1.83 6.42 -5.81
CA PHE A 168 2.15 7.85 -5.77
C PHE A 168 1.17 8.65 -4.91
N SER A 169 1.58 9.85 -4.48
CA SER A 169 0.72 10.83 -3.79
C SER A 169 0.02 10.26 -2.54
N ALA A 170 -1.31 10.20 -2.50
CA ALA A 170 -2.08 9.66 -1.37
C ALA A 170 -1.71 8.21 -1.02
N SER A 171 -1.25 7.42 -2.00
CA SER A 171 -0.74 6.06 -1.79
C SER A 171 0.55 6.07 -0.96
N SER A 172 1.47 6.99 -1.25
CA SER A 172 2.71 7.18 -0.49
C SER A 172 2.43 7.74 0.91
N LEU A 173 1.46 8.66 1.06
CA LEU A 173 1.02 9.14 2.38
C LEU A 173 0.45 8.02 3.24
N LEU A 174 -0.38 7.13 2.66
CA LEU A 174 -0.88 5.94 3.36
C LEU A 174 0.27 5.03 3.77
N SER A 175 1.18 4.75 2.85
CA SER A 175 2.33 3.87 3.07
C SER A 175 3.24 4.43 4.17
N ALA A 176 3.58 5.72 4.12
CA ALA A 176 4.43 6.37 5.11
C ALA A 176 3.79 6.40 6.50
N ASN A 177 2.49 6.70 6.59
CA ASN A 177 1.78 6.65 7.87
C ASN A 177 1.75 5.22 8.45
N LEU A 178 1.50 4.19 7.62
CA LEU A 178 1.50 2.79 8.07
C LEU A 178 2.90 2.32 8.48
N LYS A 179 3.94 2.74 7.75
CA LYS A 179 5.35 2.48 8.09
C LYS A 179 5.71 3.13 9.43
N GLY A 180 5.32 4.38 9.63
CA GLY A 180 5.62 5.13 10.84
C GLY A 180 5.06 4.56 12.14
N ILE A 181 3.99 3.77 12.06
CA ILE A 181 3.42 3.06 13.21
C ILE A 181 3.71 1.55 13.19
N ASN A 182 4.65 1.11 12.34
CA ASN A 182 5.02 -0.30 12.14
C ASN A 182 3.81 -1.23 11.93
N ARG A 183 2.80 -0.77 11.16
CA ARG A 183 1.51 -1.47 11.06
C ARG A 183 1.47 -2.54 9.99
N ALA A 184 2.28 -2.43 8.95
CA ALA A 184 2.25 -3.33 7.81
C ALA A 184 3.64 -3.74 7.36
N THR A 185 3.72 -4.92 6.73
CA THR A 185 4.89 -5.35 5.95
C THR A 185 4.72 -4.88 4.50
N PHE A 186 5.66 -4.10 4.00
CA PHE A 186 5.67 -3.59 2.64
C PHE A 186 6.43 -4.53 1.71
N VAL A 187 5.82 -4.94 0.61
CA VAL A 187 6.39 -5.89 -0.35
C VAL A 187 6.29 -5.28 -1.75
N GLY A 188 7.38 -5.31 -2.50
CA GLY A 188 7.41 -4.74 -3.86
C GLY A 188 8.65 -3.89 -4.11
N THR A 189 8.47 -2.74 -4.76
CA THR A 189 9.53 -1.75 -5.01
C THR A 189 9.21 -0.42 -4.33
N GLU A 190 10.21 0.44 -4.20
CA GLU A 190 10.06 1.78 -3.61
C GLU A 190 8.91 2.57 -4.25
N THR A 191 8.11 3.26 -3.42
CA THR A 191 7.02 4.09 -3.94
C THR A 191 7.53 5.29 -4.73
N GLY A 192 6.90 5.66 -5.84
CA GLY A 192 7.32 6.85 -6.59
C GLY A 192 7.03 8.19 -5.88
N GLY A 193 6.02 8.23 -5.00
CA GLY A 193 5.75 9.43 -4.19
C GLY A 193 6.61 9.48 -2.94
N GLY A 194 6.99 10.68 -2.50
CA GLY A 194 7.90 10.87 -1.37
C GLY A 194 7.33 10.36 -0.04
N ALA A 195 8.17 9.73 0.78
CA ALA A 195 7.80 9.27 2.12
C ALA A 195 7.55 10.42 3.09
N ASN A 196 8.36 11.48 2.99
CA ASN A 196 8.35 12.59 3.94
C ASN A 196 7.28 13.64 3.63
N GLN A 197 6.90 13.77 2.36
CA GLN A 197 5.94 14.78 1.93
C GLN A 197 5.49 14.58 0.48
N CYS A 198 4.36 15.19 0.16
CA CYS A 198 3.96 15.51 -1.20
C CYS A 198 3.45 16.95 -1.27
N THR A 199 3.59 17.58 -2.44
CA THR A 199 3.02 18.90 -2.72
C THR A 199 1.81 18.73 -3.62
N ALA A 200 0.61 18.88 -3.07
CA ALA A 200 -0.66 18.67 -3.78
C ALA A 200 -1.78 19.56 -3.19
N GLY A 201 -2.97 19.00 -2.94
CA GLY A 201 -4.17 19.76 -2.54
C GLY A 201 -4.79 20.49 -3.73
N GLY A 202 -4.95 21.82 -3.64
CA GLY A 202 -5.26 22.63 -4.82
C GLY A 202 -4.16 22.52 -5.87
N ILE A 203 -4.51 22.06 -7.08
CA ILE A 203 -3.56 21.88 -8.19
C ILE A 203 -4.02 22.72 -9.40
N PRO A 204 -3.78 24.05 -9.39
CA PRO A 204 -4.12 24.90 -10.51
C PRO A 204 -3.32 24.54 -11.77
N VAL A 205 -3.87 24.92 -12.92
CA VAL A 205 -3.17 24.90 -14.20
C VAL A 205 -3.06 26.33 -14.70
N VAL A 206 -1.82 26.83 -14.85
CA VAL A 206 -1.52 28.18 -15.32
C VAL A 206 -0.86 28.08 -16.69
N GLN A 207 -1.41 28.79 -17.68
CA GLN A 207 -0.77 28.91 -18.98
C GLN A 207 0.13 30.15 -19.04
N LEU A 208 1.40 29.97 -19.38
CA LEU A 208 2.36 31.05 -19.50
C LEU A 208 2.01 31.96 -20.69
N LYS A 209 2.05 33.28 -20.49
CA LYS A 209 1.57 34.27 -21.47
C LYS A 209 2.32 34.21 -22.81
N ASN A 210 3.65 34.05 -22.77
CA ASN A 210 4.49 34.13 -23.96
C ASN A 210 4.70 32.76 -24.61
N THR A 211 5.09 31.75 -23.82
CA THR A 211 5.42 30.40 -24.33
C THR A 211 4.20 29.50 -24.53
N LYS A 212 3.04 29.85 -23.94
CA LYS A 212 1.81 29.04 -23.93
C LYS A 212 1.93 27.67 -23.24
N ILE A 213 3.06 27.38 -22.58
CA ILE A 213 3.24 26.19 -21.75
C ILE A 213 2.26 26.22 -20.58
N SER A 214 1.62 25.09 -20.29
CA SER A 214 0.74 24.93 -19.12
C SER A 214 1.51 24.30 -17.96
N LEU A 215 1.61 25.04 -16.85
CA LEU A 215 2.19 24.58 -15.60
C LEU A 215 1.09 24.04 -14.69
N ARG A 216 1.35 22.89 -14.08
CA ARG A 216 0.48 22.26 -13.08
C ARG A 216 1.30 22.01 -11.82
N PHE A 217 0.89 22.58 -10.70
CA PHE A 217 1.66 22.53 -9.45
C PHE A 217 0.72 22.48 -8.23
N GLY A 218 1.14 21.79 -7.17
CA GLY A 218 0.39 21.75 -5.92
C GLY A 218 0.59 23.01 -5.07
N LEU A 219 -0.40 23.33 -4.24
CA LEU A 219 -0.39 24.52 -3.37
C LEU A 219 -0.14 24.21 -1.90
N ASN A 220 -0.34 22.94 -1.49
CA ASN A 220 -0.20 22.50 -0.12
C ASN A 220 0.92 21.48 0.00
N ARG A 221 1.84 21.71 0.94
CA ARG A 221 2.76 20.69 1.43
C ARG A 221 2.01 19.81 2.43
N MET A 222 1.80 18.56 2.08
CA MET A 222 1.25 17.53 2.96
C MET A 222 2.37 16.59 3.37
N ALA A 223 2.53 16.36 4.67
CA ALA A 223 3.53 15.47 5.21
C ALA A 223 2.87 14.51 6.21
N PRO A 224 3.25 13.23 6.26
CA PRO A 224 2.89 12.35 7.36
C PRO A 224 3.62 12.81 8.65
N ILE A 225 3.15 12.37 9.80
CA ILE A 225 3.86 12.59 11.08
C ILE A 225 5.21 11.86 11.06
N TYR A 226 5.22 10.65 10.50
CA TYR A 226 6.45 9.94 10.21
C TYR A 226 7.32 10.70 9.22
N GLN A 227 8.61 10.76 9.50
CA GLN A 227 9.65 11.29 8.62
C GLN A 227 10.82 10.31 8.64
N GLN A 228 11.44 10.08 7.49
CA GLN A 228 12.68 9.31 7.38
C GLN A 228 13.87 10.23 7.10
N ASP A 229 15.08 9.78 7.44
CA ASP A 229 16.30 10.57 7.27
C ASP A 229 16.70 10.75 5.80
N VAL A 230 16.35 9.79 4.96
CA VAL A 230 16.70 9.82 3.53
C VAL A 230 15.68 10.67 2.75
N TYR A 231 16.03 11.93 2.55
CA TYR A 231 15.24 12.90 1.80
C TYR A 231 15.18 12.58 0.30
N GLY A 232 14.07 12.99 -0.34
CA GLY A 232 13.86 12.80 -1.79
C GLY A 232 13.52 11.37 -2.21
N ARG A 233 13.31 10.48 -1.24
CA ARG A 233 12.98 9.07 -1.47
C ARG A 233 11.53 8.76 -1.12
N GLY A 234 11.02 7.70 -1.74
CA GLY A 234 9.75 7.10 -1.41
C GLY A 234 9.80 6.26 -0.14
N VAL A 235 8.73 5.53 0.09
CA VAL A 235 8.66 4.53 1.15
C VAL A 235 9.32 3.26 0.63
N PHE A 236 10.39 2.85 1.30
CA PHE A 236 11.09 1.60 0.99
C PHE A 236 10.26 0.37 1.39
N PRO A 237 10.25 -0.67 0.55
CA PRO A 237 9.67 -1.95 0.94
C PRO A 237 10.46 -2.56 2.10
N ASP A 238 9.81 -3.39 2.92
CA ASP A 238 10.50 -4.28 3.86
C ASP A 238 11.07 -5.49 3.11
N VAL A 239 10.44 -5.85 1.99
CA VAL A 239 10.82 -6.95 1.11
C VAL A 239 10.85 -6.42 -0.31
N GLU A 240 12.06 -6.15 -0.78
CA GLU A 240 12.27 -5.68 -2.14
C GLU A 240 12.18 -6.86 -3.12
N ILE A 241 11.14 -6.85 -3.96
CA ILE A 241 10.88 -7.90 -4.94
C ILE A 241 10.01 -7.32 -6.05
N ALA A 242 10.32 -7.64 -7.30
CA ALA A 242 9.59 -7.15 -8.46
C ALA A 242 9.23 -8.30 -9.40
N SER A 243 8.00 -8.31 -9.89
CA SER A 243 7.59 -9.20 -10.98
C SER A 243 8.38 -8.89 -12.26
N THR A 244 9.06 -9.91 -12.77
CA THR A 244 9.84 -9.90 -14.01
C THR A 244 8.93 -9.92 -15.25
N LEU A 245 9.51 -9.71 -16.43
CA LEU A 245 8.77 -9.90 -17.69
C LEU A 245 8.24 -11.33 -17.83
N GLU A 246 9.04 -12.33 -17.46
CA GLU A 246 8.65 -13.73 -17.51
C GLU A 246 7.47 -14.03 -16.58
N ASP A 247 7.48 -13.45 -15.37
CA ASP A 247 6.35 -13.57 -14.44
C ASP A 247 5.06 -13.03 -15.07
N ARG A 248 5.13 -11.90 -15.78
CA ARG A 248 3.97 -11.31 -16.49
C ARG A 248 3.49 -12.19 -17.63
N ILE A 249 4.39 -12.77 -18.41
CA ILE A 249 4.05 -13.72 -19.50
C ILE A 249 3.35 -14.94 -18.93
N LYS A 250 3.80 -15.44 -17.77
CA LYS A 250 3.23 -16.59 -17.07
C LYS A 250 2.02 -16.25 -16.18
N ASN A 251 1.60 -14.99 -16.12
CA ASN A 251 0.58 -14.50 -15.20
C ASN A 251 0.84 -14.88 -13.72
N TYR A 252 2.11 -14.84 -13.33
CA TYR A 252 2.59 -15.12 -11.98
C TYR A 252 2.82 -13.80 -11.24
N ASP A 253 2.11 -13.58 -10.13
CA ASP A 253 2.27 -12.38 -9.30
C ASP A 253 3.28 -12.66 -8.19
N ARG A 254 4.56 -12.38 -8.44
CA ARG A 254 5.67 -12.76 -7.56
C ARG A 254 5.57 -12.13 -6.17
N GLU A 255 5.22 -10.85 -6.10
CA GLU A 255 5.04 -10.11 -4.85
C GLU A 255 3.91 -10.71 -4.01
N LEU A 256 2.76 -11.01 -4.64
CA LEU A 256 1.64 -11.63 -3.95
C LEU A 256 1.94 -13.07 -3.53
N GLN A 257 2.64 -13.84 -4.37
CA GLN A 257 3.05 -15.21 -4.01
C GLN A 257 4.00 -15.21 -2.82
N TRP A 258 4.92 -14.25 -2.74
CA TRP A 258 5.77 -14.08 -1.58
C TRP A 258 4.95 -13.85 -0.31
N VAL A 259 3.95 -12.96 -0.35
CA VAL A 259 3.05 -12.71 0.81
C VAL A 259 2.30 -13.97 1.22
N VAL A 260 1.72 -14.69 0.27
CA VAL A 260 1.00 -15.95 0.56
C VAL A 260 1.95 -16.99 1.16
N ALA A 261 3.19 -17.07 0.68
CA ALA A 261 4.21 -17.93 1.26
C ALA A 261 4.63 -17.48 2.66
N ASP A 262 4.81 -16.19 2.92
CA ASP A 262 5.15 -15.67 4.25
C ASP A 262 4.03 -15.93 5.28
N ILE A 263 2.77 -15.79 4.88
CA ILE A 263 1.62 -16.15 5.72
C ILE A 263 1.65 -17.64 6.05
N LYS A 264 1.71 -18.52 5.03
CA LYS A 264 1.72 -19.97 5.22
C LYS A 264 2.93 -20.47 6.00
N THR A 265 4.09 -19.87 5.77
CA THR A 265 5.31 -20.23 6.50
C THR A 265 5.18 -19.78 7.94
N LYS A 266 4.80 -18.53 8.25
CA LYS A 266 4.60 -18.05 9.63
C LYS A 266 3.63 -18.90 10.44
N ASP A 267 2.64 -19.51 9.79
CA ASP A 267 1.70 -20.42 10.46
C ASP A 267 2.26 -21.86 10.60
N ASN A 268 3.34 -22.20 9.90
CA ASN A 268 4.02 -23.51 9.89
C ASN A 268 5.56 -23.42 10.09
N LYS A 269 6.09 -22.38 10.76
CA LYS A 269 7.56 -22.21 10.85
C LYS A 269 8.15 -23.23 11.79
N LEU A 270 9.14 -23.95 11.28
CA LEU A 270 10.24 -24.43 12.11
C LEU A 270 11.10 -23.23 12.51
N ILE A 271 11.06 -22.84 13.79
CA ILE A 271 11.91 -21.79 14.33
C ILE A 271 13.07 -22.47 15.07
N LEU A 272 14.25 -22.41 14.49
CA LEU A 272 15.50 -22.83 15.14
C LEU A 272 16.12 -21.61 15.83
N LYS A 273 16.41 -21.73 17.13
CA LYS A 273 17.13 -20.71 17.90
C LYS A 273 18.41 -21.33 18.43
N ASN A 274 19.49 -20.54 18.48
CA ASN A 274 20.79 -20.94 19.03
C ASN A 274 21.34 -22.22 18.37
N PHE A 275 21.42 -22.23 17.04
CA PHE A 275 22.04 -23.33 16.30
C PHE A 275 23.38 -22.88 15.71
N GLU A 276 24.35 -23.79 15.69
CA GLU A 276 25.64 -23.58 15.05
C GLU A 276 25.50 -23.80 13.55
N ALA A 277 25.95 -22.83 12.75
CA ALA A 277 25.79 -22.85 11.29
C ALA A 277 27.16 -22.75 10.61
N ALA A 278 27.36 -23.56 9.58
CA ALA A 278 28.48 -23.36 8.65
C ALA A 278 28.16 -22.21 7.68
N VAL A 279 29.09 -21.25 7.54
CA VAL A 279 28.99 -20.20 6.52
C VAL A 279 29.61 -20.72 5.24
N LEU A 280 28.80 -20.81 4.18
CA LEU A 280 29.21 -21.31 2.87
C LEU A 280 29.11 -20.19 1.83
N ASP A 281 30.14 -20.03 1.00
CA ASP A 281 30.05 -19.21 -0.21
C ASP A 281 29.28 -19.98 -1.28
N LEU A 282 28.11 -19.46 -1.66
CA LEU A 282 27.19 -20.07 -2.63
C LEU A 282 27.16 -19.30 -3.97
N SER A 283 28.11 -18.39 -4.21
CA SER A 283 28.17 -17.58 -5.43
C SER A 283 28.18 -18.43 -6.69
N THR A 284 29.07 -19.43 -6.75
CA THR A 284 29.23 -20.31 -7.92
C THR A 284 27.97 -21.14 -8.19
N ILE A 285 27.31 -21.63 -7.13
CA ILE A 285 26.06 -22.39 -7.24
C ILE A 285 24.93 -21.49 -7.73
N SER A 286 24.84 -20.27 -7.19
CA SER A 286 23.83 -19.30 -7.59
C SER A 286 23.98 -18.93 -9.06
N THR A 287 25.20 -18.68 -9.54
CA THR A 287 25.46 -18.44 -10.97
C THR A 287 25.02 -19.62 -11.84
N ALA A 288 25.31 -20.86 -11.43
CA ALA A 288 24.86 -22.04 -12.17
C ALA A 288 23.33 -22.15 -12.22
N TYR A 289 22.63 -21.88 -11.11
CA TYR A 289 21.17 -21.88 -11.07
C TYR A 289 20.57 -20.78 -11.96
N GLU A 290 21.16 -19.60 -11.95
CA GLU A 290 20.76 -18.50 -12.82
C GLU A 290 20.91 -18.86 -14.30
N THR A 291 21.97 -19.56 -14.71
CA THR A 291 22.13 -20.05 -16.10
C THR A 291 21.03 -21.05 -16.53
N LEU A 292 20.36 -21.67 -15.56
CA LEU A 292 19.23 -22.58 -15.76
C LEU A 292 17.87 -21.88 -15.61
N ASN A 293 17.83 -20.55 -15.51
CA ASN A 293 16.63 -19.76 -15.17
C ASN A 293 15.96 -20.20 -13.86
N LEU A 294 16.74 -20.66 -12.89
CA LEU A 294 16.27 -21.00 -11.55
C LEU A 294 16.60 -19.88 -10.55
N PRO A 295 15.81 -19.73 -9.47
CA PRO A 295 16.13 -18.78 -8.40
C PRO A 295 17.50 -19.04 -7.75
N PRO A 296 18.24 -18.01 -7.33
CA PRO A 296 19.53 -18.16 -6.69
C PRO A 296 19.42 -18.90 -5.34
N VAL A 297 20.47 -19.65 -4.99
CA VAL A 297 20.50 -20.47 -3.78
C VAL A 297 21.05 -19.62 -2.63
N ILE A 298 20.17 -19.19 -1.73
CA ILE A 298 20.51 -18.31 -0.60
C ILE A 298 21.02 -19.05 0.65
N GLY A 299 21.01 -20.39 0.64
CA GLY A 299 21.41 -21.21 1.78
C GLY A 299 21.18 -22.70 1.53
N VAL A 300 21.81 -23.53 2.36
CA VAL A 300 21.64 -24.99 2.36
C VAL A 300 21.09 -25.42 3.71
N LEU A 301 20.04 -26.24 3.69
CA LEU A 301 19.48 -26.82 4.92
C LEU A 301 20.19 -28.15 5.21
N GLY A 302 20.82 -28.24 6.39
CA GLY A 302 21.57 -29.41 6.81
C GLY A 302 20.69 -30.66 7.02
N GLY A 303 21.24 -31.83 6.72
CA GLY A 303 20.56 -33.11 6.91
C GLY A 303 20.32 -33.45 8.39
N ASP A 304 21.17 -32.93 9.27
CA ASP A 304 21.04 -32.98 10.73
C ASP A 304 19.77 -32.28 11.23
N ILE A 305 19.49 -31.07 10.72
CA ILE A 305 18.26 -30.32 11.01
C ILE A 305 17.04 -31.11 10.51
N LEU A 306 17.11 -31.60 9.27
CA LEU A 306 16.01 -32.37 8.66
C LEU A 306 15.72 -33.65 9.44
N TYR A 307 16.76 -34.35 9.87
CA TYR A 307 16.63 -35.54 10.69
C TYR A 307 16.00 -35.22 12.06
N GLY A 308 16.48 -34.18 12.74
CA GLY A 308 15.95 -33.75 14.05
C GLY A 308 14.46 -33.41 14.02
N HIS A 309 13.95 -32.96 12.88
CA HIS A 309 12.54 -32.60 12.69
C HIS A 309 11.72 -33.66 11.94
N LYS A 310 12.23 -34.91 11.86
CA LYS A 310 11.57 -36.04 11.21
C LYS A 310 11.03 -35.66 9.82
N ALA A 311 11.86 -34.96 9.05
CA ALA A 311 11.46 -34.45 7.76
C ALA A 311 11.27 -35.58 6.75
N VAL A 312 10.23 -35.47 5.94
CA VAL A 312 9.94 -36.35 4.80
C VAL A 312 10.09 -35.52 3.53
N ILE A 313 11.02 -35.95 2.68
CA ILE A 313 11.28 -35.33 1.38
C ILE A 313 10.62 -36.18 0.29
N SER A 314 9.77 -35.57 -0.52
CA SER A 314 9.25 -36.16 -1.74
C SER A 314 9.86 -35.42 -2.93
N TYR A 315 10.84 -36.04 -3.58
CA TYR A 315 11.52 -35.47 -4.75
C TYR A 315 10.59 -35.37 -5.96
N GLU A 316 9.75 -36.38 -6.19
CA GLU A 316 8.75 -36.37 -7.27
C GLU A 316 7.77 -35.19 -7.14
N LYS A 317 7.34 -34.88 -5.92
CA LYS A 317 6.37 -33.81 -5.65
C LYS A 317 7.03 -32.47 -5.34
N LEU A 318 8.36 -32.42 -5.26
CA LEU A 318 9.13 -31.26 -4.81
C LEU A 318 8.62 -30.72 -3.45
N GLN A 319 8.37 -31.62 -2.50
CA GLN A 319 7.80 -31.29 -1.19
C GLN A 319 8.70 -31.74 -0.04
N LEU A 320 8.87 -30.85 0.94
CA LEU A 320 9.44 -31.12 2.26
C LEU A 320 8.33 -30.99 3.31
N LYS A 321 8.10 -32.03 4.11
CA LYS A 321 7.18 -32.00 5.26
C LYS A 321 7.92 -32.33 6.54
N LEU A 322 7.67 -31.58 7.60
CA LEU A 322 8.10 -31.95 8.94
C LEU A 322 6.97 -32.73 9.61
N LEU A 323 7.27 -33.91 10.16
CA LEU A 323 6.28 -34.68 10.90
C LEU A 323 6.13 -34.11 12.32
N PRO A 324 4.91 -34.11 12.89
CA PRO A 324 4.73 -33.72 14.28
C PRO A 324 5.58 -34.61 15.18
N ILE A 325 6.27 -34.00 16.13
CA ILE A 325 6.97 -34.73 17.20
C ILE A 325 5.85 -35.35 18.05
N THR A 326 5.55 -36.62 17.83
CA THR A 326 4.85 -37.42 18.83
C THR A 326 5.73 -37.45 20.08
N LEU A 327 5.26 -36.78 21.14
CA LEU A 327 5.71 -37.00 22.51
C LEU A 327 5.42 -38.46 22.89
#